data_AF-A0A840BCQ1-F1
#
_entry.id   AF-A0A840BCQ1-F1
#
_cell.length_a   1.000
_cell.length_b   1.000
_cell.length_c   1.000
_cell.angle_alpha   90.00
_cell.angle_beta   90.00
_cell.angle_gamma   90.00
#
_symmetry.space_group_name_H-M   'P 1'
#
loop_
_entity.id
_entity.type
_entity.pdbx_description
1 polymer ?
#
loop_
_entity_poly.entity_id
_entity_poly.type
_entity_poly.pdbx_seq_one_letter_code
_entity_poly.pdbx_strand_id
1 'polypeptide(L)'
;MRADDPGGGKPDRRRWALPVSLALVGLAGVGWLIWPDVAAKLADSAGTVRAATSAGAAGGTAFLTARPADSAGAATAQGIEAERALWAERLARARATLVSYRKASEYPFNSRPASEHADQLYPNRPVIEARPLNNGSDEADTSVEVVTSQSRVFMASGESVLFTIAAHDQDGHPLPVAVQAARAIGMNPTTNGGSRSAPVAFNDQGQAGDAQAGDGTQSATLDPSGTSLADFDGTIRVEVAFTAGGKSGRHLFDVVYSPQVPATWAGPFRDAQENGSLVLRVPVDVKQAGRYVINARVDDASGTPLALVTFNDELAAGSQPVTLTVFGKLIHDSKPTFPLQVRDVDGYLLREQGHPDRLLMPRLEGKVLTSAQYALSSFANVEWQSEQKERYLKEFGKDVAEAQQHLAALGQ
;
A
#
# COMPACT_ATOMS: atom_id res chain seq x y z
N MET A 1 35.80 34.96 -50.31
CA MET A 1 36.28 36.28 -50.77
C MET A 1 35.04 37.13 -51.02
N ARG A 2 34.91 38.23 -50.25
CA ARG A 2 33.81 39.21 -50.16
C ARG A 2 32.44 38.72 -49.66
N ALA A 3 31.67 39.46 -48.87
CA ALA A 3 31.86 40.52 -47.87
C ALA A 3 30.42 41.00 -47.51
N ASP A 4 30.20 41.20 -46.20
CA ASP A 4 29.38 42.21 -45.54
C ASP A 4 27.82 42.25 -45.60
N ASP A 5 27.31 42.11 -44.36
CA ASP A 5 26.07 42.54 -43.65
C ASP A 5 25.72 44.05 -43.84
N PRO A 6 24.76 44.73 -43.14
CA PRO A 6 23.55 44.34 -42.37
C PRO A 6 22.29 45.23 -42.66
N GLY A 7 21.16 44.93 -42.04
CA GLY A 7 20.06 45.89 -41.79
C GLY A 7 18.77 45.18 -41.36
N GLY A 8 18.14 45.40 -40.20
CA GLY A 8 18.06 46.60 -39.38
C GLY A 8 16.63 47.16 -39.46
N GLY A 9 15.74 46.78 -38.54
CA GLY A 9 14.39 47.37 -38.46
C GLY A 9 13.46 46.74 -37.42
N LYS A 10 13.42 47.33 -36.21
CA LYS A 10 12.26 47.29 -35.30
C LYS A 10 11.26 48.39 -35.73
N PRO A 11 9.95 48.20 -35.51
CA PRO A 11 9.27 48.84 -34.36
C PRO A 11 8.23 47.90 -33.72
N ASP A 12 8.11 47.77 -32.40
CA ASP A 12 7.65 48.68 -31.34
C ASP A 12 6.17 48.45 -30.92
N ARG A 13 6.06 47.89 -29.71
CA ARG A 13 5.03 48.01 -28.65
C ARG A 13 3.57 48.38 -28.98
N ARG A 14 2.66 47.46 -28.63
CA ARG A 14 1.40 47.73 -27.88
C ARG A 14 0.84 46.39 -27.34
N ARG A 15 1.07 46.02 -26.08
CA ARG A 15 0.24 46.29 -24.88
C ARG A 15 -1.26 46.04 -25.09
N TRP A 16 -1.69 44.78 -24.86
CA TRP A 16 -2.96 44.46 -24.23
C TRP A 16 -2.66 43.51 -23.07
N ALA A 17 -2.84 44.03 -21.86
CA ALA A 17 -2.92 43.27 -20.62
C ALA A 17 -4.40 43.14 -20.27
N LEU A 18 -4.86 41.96 -19.86
CA LEU A 18 -5.97 41.76 -18.93
C LEU A 18 -5.83 40.34 -18.33
N PRO A 19 -6.31 40.13 -17.09
CA PRO A 19 -5.79 39.16 -16.14
C PRO A 19 -6.52 37.82 -16.20
N VAL A 20 -5.84 36.73 -15.88
CA VAL A 20 -6.50 35.49 -15.45
C VAL A 20 -6.10 35.25 -14.00
N SER A 21 -7.01 35.64 -13.12
CA SER A 21 -6.94 35.39 -11.68
C SER A 21 -7.39 33.96 -11.38
N LEU A 22 -6.71 33.35 -10.40
CA LEU A 22 -7.03 32.09 -9.76
C LEU A 22 -8.51 31.96 -9.35
N ALA A 23 -9.03 30.73 -9.44
CA ALA A 23 -9.94 30.17 -8.45
C ALA A 23 -9.63 28.68 -8.25
N LEU A 24 -8.94 28.40 -7.13
CA LEU A 24 -8.85 27.11 -6.46
C LEU A 24 -10.19 26.82 -5.78
N VAL A 25 -10.83 25.69 -6.10
CA VAL A 25 -11.71 24.94 -5.18
C VAL A 25 -11.59 23.46 -5.52
N GLY A 26 -11.10 22.68 -4.56
CA GLY A 26 -10.99 21.23 -4.66
C GLY A 26 -12.26 20.49 -4.25
N LEU A 27 -12.32 19.22 -4.65
CA LEU A 27 -13.05 18.10 -4.07
C LEU A 27 -12.28 16.86 -4.57
N ALA A 28 -11.44 16.19 -3.77
CA ALA A 28 -11.79 15.23 -2.71
C ALA A 28 -12.83 14.19 -3.19
N GLY A 29 -12.36 12.96 -3.48
CA GLY A 29 -13.27 11.83 -3.62
C GLY A 29 -12.88 10.72 -4.60
N VAL A 30 -11.64 10.20 -4.58
CA VAL A 30 -11.37 8.86 -5.14
C VAL A 30 -10.40 8.13 -4.21
N GLY A 31 -10.97 7.41 -3.27
CA GLY A 31 -10.27 6.61 -2.27
C GLY A 31 -11.25 5.73 -1.52
N TRP A 32 -12.16 5.09 -2.25
CA TRP A 32 -13.17 4.15 -1.73
C TRP A 32 -13.42 3.05 -2.75
N LEU A 33 -12.36 2.33 -3.10
CA LEU A 33 -12.40 1.08 -3.85
C LEU A 33 -11.29 0.22 -3.29
N ILE A 34 -11.62 -0.52 -2.22
CA ILE A 34 -11.09 -1.82 -1.74
C ILE A 34 -11.67 -1.99 -0.32
N TRP A 35 -12.91 -2.50 -0.21
CA TRP A 35 -13.44 -3.39 0.85
C TRP A 35 -14.98 -3.56 0.69
N PRO A 36 -15.47 -4.58 -0.03
CA PRO A 36 -16.93 -4.76 -0.24
C PRO A 36 -17.69 -5.31 0.99
N ASP A 37 -17.02 -5.96 1.94
CA ASP A 37 -17.70 -6.77 2.96
C ASP A 37 -18.30 -6.00 4.15
N VAL A 38 -17.99 -4.71 4.30
CA VAL A 38 -18.54 -3.90 5.40
C VAL A 38 -19.85 -3.21 4.99
N ALA A 39 -20.04 -2.93 3.69
CA ALA A 39 -21.26 -2.31 3.17
C ALA A 39 -22.45 -3.28 3.16
N ALA A 40 -22.21 -4.58 2.91
CA ALA A 40 -23.26 -5.60 2.93
C ALA A 40 -23.88 -5.81 4.32
N LYS A 41 -23.08 -5.67 5.40
CA LYS A 41 -23.58 -5.80 6.78
C LYS A 41 -24.39 -4.60 7.29
N LEU A 42 -24.30 -3.45 6.62
CA LEU A 42 -25.06 -2.24 6.99
C LEU A 42 -26.38 -2.11 6.21
N ALA A 43 -26.49 -2.75 5.04
CA ALA A 43 -27.72 -2.78 4.25
C ALA A 43 -28.79 -3.77 4.79
N ASP A 44 -28.36 -4.83 5.48
CA ASP A 44 -29.27 -5.88 5.99
C ASP A 44 -30.04 -5.48 7.26
N SER A 45 -29.72 -4.32 7.86
CA SER A 45 -30.41 -3.78 9.05
C SER A 45 -31.53 -2.79 8.71
N ALA A 46 -31.79 -2.54 7.42
CA ALA A 46 -32.78 -1.57 6.98
C ALA A 46 -33.77 -2.18 5.97
N GLY A 47 -34.71 -3.01 6.47
CA GLY A 47 -35.93 -3.26 5.71
C GLY A 47 -36.62 -4.59 6.00
N THR A 48 -37.57 -4.58 6.94
CA THR A 48 -38.83 -5.31 6.78
C THR A 48 -39.87 -4.77 7.76
N VAL A 49 -40.62 -3.75 7.33
CA VAL A 49 -41.95 -3.49 7.89
C VAL A 49 -42.94 -3.74 6.77
N ARG A 50 -43.55 -4.92 6.82
CA ARG A 50 -44.64 -5.33 5.95
C ARG A 50 -45.94 -4.77 6.54
N ALA A 51 -46.67 -4.00 5.75
CA ALA A 51 -47.99 -3.49 6.08
C ALA A 51 -48.96 -4.63 6.35
N ALA A 52 -49.71 -4.54 7.47
CA ALA A 52 -50.91 -5.32 7.71
C ALA A 52 -52.06 -4.34 8.02
N THR A 53 -52.94 -4.19 7.04
CA THR A 53 -54.26 -3.57 7.16
C THR A 53 -55.16 -4.43 8.06
N SER A 54 -55.85 -3.81 9.03
CA SER A 54 -57.03 -4.39 9.66
C SER A 54 -58.16 -3.37 9.71
N ALA A 55 -59.23 -3.71 8.99
CA ALA A 55 -60.55 -3.12 9.12
C ALA A 55 -61.51 -4.22 9.64
N GLY A 56 -62.47 -3.85 10.49
CA GLY A 56 -63.66 -4.66 10.76
C GLY A 56 -63.93 -4.95 12.23
N ALA A 57 -64.87 -4.20 12.79
CA ALA A 57 -65.42 -4.35 14.15
C ALA A 57 -66.46 -5.48 14.25
N ALA A 58 -66.65 -6.03 15.46
CA ALA A 58 -67.97 -6.32 16.04
C ALA A 58 -67.88 -6.87 17.49
N GLY A 59 -68.60 -6.20 18.40
CA GLY A 59 -69.42 -6.85 19.44
C GLY A 59 -68.81 -7.12 20.83
N GLY A 60 -69.46 -6.61 21.88
CA GLY A 60 -69.53 -7.30 23.18
C GLY A 60 -69.09 -6.50 24.42
N THR A 61 -70.04 -5.79 25.02
CA THR A 61 -70.29 -5.62 26.48
C THR A 61 -69.15 -5.73 27.50
N ALA A 62 -68.91 -4.58 28.16
CA ALA A 62 -68.64 -4.38 29.59
C ALA A 62 -67.91 -5.47 30.40
N PHE A 63 -66.68 -5.16 30.82
CA PHE A 63 -66.20 -5.51 32.16
C PHE A 63 -65.36 -4.35 32.72
N LEU A 64 -65.73 -3.91 33.92
CA LEU A 64 -64.95 -2.99 34.75
C LEU A 64 -63.63 -3.66 35.13
N THR A 65 -62.50 -3.15 34.63
CA THR A 65 -61.19 -3.38 35.25
C THR A 65 -60.43 -2.08 35.30
N ALA A 66 -59.89 -1.81 36.48
CA ALA A 66 -59.08 -0.64 36.78
C ALA A 66 -57.94 -0.48 35.75
N ARG A 67 -57.79 0.74 35.25
CA ARG A 67 -56.64 1.16 34.46
C ARG A 67 -55.42 1.14 35.38
N PRO A 68 -54.36 0.35 35.12
CA PRO A 68 -53.10 0.58 35.82
C PRO A 68 -52.56 1.89 35.26
N ALA A 69 -52.54 2.93 36.10
CA ALA A 69 -51.89 4.20 35.79
C ALA A 69 -50.35 4.07 35.68
N ASP A 70 -49.80 2.89 35.99
CA ASP A 70 -48.36 2.63 36.07
C ASP A 70 -47.72 2.22 34.73
N SER A 71 -48.50 1.82 33.71
CA SER A 71 -47.95 1.38 32.43
C SER A 71 -47.56 2.52 31.47
N ALA A 72 -48.17 3.70 31.62
CA ALA A 72 -47.82 4.88 30.82
C ALA A 72 -46.49 5.51 31.29
N GLY A 73 -46.25 5.57 32.61
CA GLY A 73 -45.00 6.06 33.18
C GLY A 73 -43.81 5.13 32.92
N ALA A 74 -44.03 3.82 32.97
CA ALA A 74 -43.00 2.81 32.65
C ALA A 74 -42.59 2.83 31.17
N ALA A 75 -43.53 3.02 30.25
CA ALA A 75 -43.24 3.12 28.81
C ALA A 75 -42.45 4.40 28.45
N THR A 76 -42.73 5.52 29.12
CA THR A 76 -41.94 6.76 28.96
C THR A 76 -40.56 6.66 29.60
N ALA A 77 -40.43 6.01 30.76
CA ALA A 77 -39.14 5.79 31.40
C ALA A 77 -38.24 4.86 30.58
N GLN A 78 -38.79 3.76 30.06
CA GLN A 78 -38.07 2.85 29.14
C GLN A 78 -37.66 3.54 27.84
N GLY A 79 -38.50 4.45 27.31
CA GLY A 79 -38.16 5.27 26.14
C GLY A 79 -36.99 6.22 26.39
N ILE A 80 -36.98 6.92 27.52
CA ILE A 80 -35.88 7.81 27.92
C ILE A 80 -34.60 7.03 28.19
N GLU A 81 -34.69 5.86 28.83
CA GLU A 81 -33.54 4.97 29.06
C GLU A 81 -32.95 4.45 27.76
N ALA A 82 -33.79 4.01 26.81
CA ALA A 82 -33.35 3.56 25.49
C ALA A 82 -32.71 4.70 24.68
N GLU A 83 -33.28 5.90 24.72
CA GLU A 83 -32.73 7.07 24.06
C GLU A 83 -31.38 7.48 24.69
N ARG A 84 -31.27 7.45 26.02
CA ARG A 84 -30.03 7.70 26.74
C ARG A 84 -28.95 6.67 26.38
N ALA A 85 -29.30 5.40 26.28
CA ALA A 85 -28.38 4.34 25.87
C ALA A 85 -27.85 4.59 24.46
N LEU A 86 -28.74 4.91 23.51
CA LEU A 86 -28.35 5.25 22.14
C LEU A 86 -27.40 6.45 22.08
N TRP A 87 -27.68 7.53 22.81
CA TRP A 87 -26.81 8.70 22.83
C TRP A 87 -25.49 8.45 23.56
N ALA A 88 -25.47 7.58 24.57
CA ALA A 88 -24.23 7.13 25.20
C ALA A 88 -23.33 6.38 24.22
N GLU A 89 -23.90 5.47 23.40
CA GLU A 89 -23.17 4.78 22.34
C GLU A 89 -22.64 5.75 21.27
N ARG A 90 -23.47 6.71 20.85
CA ARG A 90 -23.05 7.77 19.90
C ARG A 90 -21.88 8.58 20.45
N LEU A 91 -21.95 8.98 21.71
CA LEU A 91 -20.87 9.70 22.38
C LEU A 91 -19.58 8.86 22.44
N ALA A 92 -19.70 7.57 22.79
CA ALA A 92 -18.56 6.66 22.82
C ALA A 92 -17.89 6.56 21.43
N ARG A 93 -18.69 6.40 20.36
CA ARG A 93 -18.20 6.35 18.97
C ARG A 93 -17.56 7.67 18.52
N ALA A 94 -18.18 8.81 18.83
CA ALA A 94 -17.65 10.12 18.49
C ALA A 94 -16.29 10.37 19.19
N ARG A 95 -16.20 10.03 20.48
CA ARG A 95 -14.93 10.11 21.24
C ARG A 95 -13.86 9.20 20.65
N ALA A 96 -14.21 7.94 20.34
CA ALA A 96 -13.29 7.01 19.72
C ALA A 96 -12.77 7.52 18.36
N THR A 97 -13.64 8.11 17.56
CA THR A 97 -13.30 8.71 16.25
C THR A 97 -12.33 9.88 16.43
N LEU A 98 -12.63 10.82 17.32
CA LEU A 98 -11.77 11.98 17.60
C LEU A 98 -10.38 11.55 18.11
N VAL A 99 -10.33 10.61 19.05
CA VAL A 99 -9.07 10.09 19.61
C VAL A 99 -8.26 9.36 18.55
N SER A 100 -8.91 8.50 17.75
CA SER A 100 -8.28 7.77 16.66
C SER A 100 -7.70 8.73 15.62
N TYR A 101 -8.48 9.75 15.20
CA TYR A 101 -8.02 10.73 14.23
C TYR A 101 -6.84 11.56 14.75
N ARG A 102 -6.88 12.01 16.01
CA ARG A 102 -5.76 12.75 16.61
C ARG A 102 -4.47 11.93 16.58
N LYS A 103 -4.54 10.65 16.98
CA LYS A 103 -3.39 9.73 16.95
C LYS A 103 -2.91 9.48 15.52
N ALA A 104 -3.81 9.20 14.59
CA ALA A 104 -3.46 8.93 13.19
C ALA A 104 -2.82 10.14 12.48
N SER A 105 -3.15 11.36 12.91
CA SER A 105 -2.66 12.63 12.34
C SER A 105 -1.52 13.27 13.13
N GLU A 106 -0.86 12.53 14.03
CA GLU A 106 0.28 13.00 14.82
C GLU A 106 1.50 13.33 13.92
N TYR A 107 1.74 12.48 12.92
CA TYR A 107 2.81 12.61 11.92
C TYR A 107 2.22 12.85 10.51
N PRO A 108 2.95 13.50 9.58
CA PRO A 108 2.46 13.66 8.22
C PRO A 108 2.38 12.32 7.48
N PHE A 109 1.54 12.24 6.44
CA PHE A 109 1.32 10.99 5.69
C PHE A 109 2.57 10.46 4.98
N ASN A 110 3.53 11.34 4.67
CA ASN A 110 4.78 11.02 3.99
C ASN A 110 5.92 10.62 4.94
N SER A 111 5.65 10.56 6.25
CA SER A 111 6.63 10.20 7.28
C SER A 111 5.93 9.46 8.41
N ARG A 112 5.92 8.13 8.33
CA ARG A 112 5.17 7.28 9.25
C ARG A 112 6.09 6.39 10.09
N PRO A 113 5.73 6.09 11.34
CA PRO A 113 6.43 5.07 12.12
C PRO A 113 6.51 3.76 11.34
N ALA A 114 7.68 3.13 11.33
CA ALA A 114 7.88 1.84 10.67
C ALA A 114 6.92 0.75 11.20
N SER A 115 6.56 0.81 12.48
CA SER A 115 5.63 -0.12 13.14
C SER A 115 4.21 -0.11 12.57
N GLU A 116 3.80 0.95 11.89
CA GLU A 116 2.48 1.05 11.24
C GLU A 116 2.45 0.37 9.86
N HIS A 117 3.61 -0.02 9.32
CA HIS A 117 3.79 -0.49 7.95
C HIS A 117 4.65 -1.75 7.86
N ALA A 118 4.39 -2.72 8.74
CA ALA A 118 5.20 -3.95 8.86
C ALA A 118 5.30 -4.73 7.53
N ASP A 119 4.26 -4.70 6.71
CA ASP A 119 4.17 -5.29 5.38
C ASP A 119 5.12 -4.63 4.37
N GLN A 120 5.45 -3.36 4.56
CA GLN A 120 6.29 -2.59 3.63
C GLN A 120 7.74 -2.48 4.08
N LEU A 121 8.12 -2.97 5.28
CA LEU A 121 9.48 -2.80 5.80
C LEU A 121 10.52 -3.66 5.09
N TYR A 122 10.10 -4.75 4.44
CA TYR A 122 11.01 -5.72 3.85
C TYR A 122 10.59 -6.08 2.41
N PRO A 123 10.57 -5.10 1.48
CA PRO A 123 10.06 -5.29 0.11
C PRO A 123 10.89 -6.28 -0.73
N ASN A 124 12.12 -6.57 -0.28
CA ASN A 124 13.08 -7.44 -0.95
C ASN A 124 13.21 -8.81 -0.24
N ARG A 125 12.41 -9.07 0.81
CA ARG A 125 12.33 -10.43 1.35
C ARG A 125 11.59 -11.32 0.35
N PRO A 126 12.10 -12.54 0.09
CA PRO A 126 11.39 -13.49 -0.74
C PRO A 126 9.98 -13.77 -0.19
N VAL A 127 9.02 -13.90 -1.09
CA VAL A 127 7.71 -14.47 -0.76
C VAL A 127 7.91 -15.97 -0.66
N ILE A 128 7.58 -16.54 0.49
CA ILE A 128 7.65 -17.98 0.76
C ILE A 128 6.23 -18.48 1.01
N GLU A 129 5.84 -19.53 0.31
CA GLU A 129 4.55 -20.18 0.47
C GLU A 129 4.72 -21.67 0.72
N ALA A 130 4.05 -22.19 1.74
CA ALA A 130 3.91 -23.61 1.99
C ALA A 130 2.45 -24.01 1.74
N ARG A 131 2.22 -24.95 0.81
CA ARG A 131 0.88 -25.40 0.43
C ARG A 131 0.88 -26.90 0.19
N PRO A 132 -0.25 -27.61 0.44
CA PRO A 132 -0.41 -28.99 0.00
C PRO A 132 -0.18 -29.13 -1.51
N LEU A 133 0.39 -30.26 -1.93
CA LEU A 133 0.64 -30.55 -3.34
C LEU A 133 -0.66 -30.47 -4.13
N ASN A 134 -0.67 -29.62 -5.16
CA ASN A 134 -1.78 -29.51 -6.09
C ASN A 134 -1.33 -29.95 -7.49
N ASN A 135 -2.11 -30.80 -8.14
CA ASN A 135 -1.87 -31.29 -9.50
C ASN A 135 -2.70 -30.56 -10.58
N GLY A 136 -3.45 -29.52 -10.19
CA GLY A 136 -4.42 -28.81 -11.01
C GLY A 136 -5.87 -29.33 -10.90
N SER A 137 -6.14 -30.26 -9.98
CA SER A 137 -7.50 -30.71 -9.63
C SER A 137 -8.04 -29.98 -8.40
N ASP A 138 -9.35 -30.10 -8.16
CA ASP A 138 -10.01 -29.44 -7.02
C ASP A 138 -9.57 -29.99 -5.65
N GLU A 139 -8.95 -31.18 -5.61
CA GLU A 139 -8.50 -31.83 -4.38
C GLU A 139 -6.96 -31.82 -4.28
N ALA A 140 -6.44 -31.11 -3.27
CA ALA A 140 -5.01 -31.07 -2.99
C ALA A 140 -4.57 -32.26 -2.11
N ASP A 141 -3.38 -32.79 -2.36
CA ASP A 141 -2.80 -33.89 -1.61
C ASP A 141 -2.09 -33.36 -0.36
N THR A 142 -2.70 -33.60 0.80
CA THR A 142 -2.20 -33.15 2.11
C THR A 142 -1.08 -34.03 2.66
N SER A 143 -0.65 -35.06 1.94
CA SER A 143 0.51 -35.87 2.35
C SER A 143 1.85 -35.27 1.93
N VAL A 144 1.83 -34.23 1.09
CA VAL A 144 3.02 -33.56 0.59
C VAL A 144 2.83 -32.06 0.76
N GLU A 145 3.71 -31.43 1.51
CA GLU A 145 3.79 -29.97 1.58
C GLU A 145 4.82 -29.48 0.56
N VAL A 146 4.39 -28.61 -0.35
CA VAL A 146 5.27 -27.94 -1.31
C VAL A 146 5.61 -26.56 -0.77
N VAL A 147 6.91 -26.31 -0.59
CA VAL A 147 7.44 -25.01 -0.18
C VAL A 147 8.03 -24.34 -1.41
N THR A 148 7.49 -23.18 -1.76
CA THR A 148 7.96 -22.38 -2.89
C THR A 148 8.46 -21.04 -2.42
N SER A 149 9.43 -20.47 -3.13
CA SER A 149 9.80 -19.09 -2.92
C SER A 149 9.98 -18.32 -4.22
N GLN A 150 9.72 -17.02 -4.16
CA GLN A 150 10.08 -16.07 -5.21
C GLN A 150 10.72 -14.83 -4.61
N SER A 151 11.90 -14.45 -5.11
CA SER A 151 12.67 -13.33 -4.57
C SER A 151 12.01 -11.95 -4.75
N ARG A 152 11.13 -11.79 -5.74
CA ARG A 152 10.40 -10.54 -6.01
C ARG A 152 9.12 -10.77 -6.83
N VAL A 153 8.12 -9.91 -6.61
CA VAL A 153 6.84 -9.90 -7.36
C VAL A 153 6.84 -8.86 -8.49
N PHE A 154 7.65 -7.80 -8.35
CA PHE A 154 7.79 -6.74 -9.34
C PHE A 154 9.24 -6.69 -9.81
N MET A 155 9.44 -6.62 -11.13
CA MET A 155 10.76 -6.70 -11.76
C MET A 155 10.91 -5.58 -12.80
N ALA A 156 11.94 -4.77 -12.66
CA ALA A 156 12.30 -3.76 -13.64
C ALA A 156 13.22 -4.35 -14.72
N SER A 157 13.44 -3.61 -15.81
CA SER A 157 14.45 -3.98 -16.81
C SER A 157 15.85 -4.08 -16.21
N GLY A 158 16.58 -5.14 -16.58
CA GLY A 158 17.90 -5.45 -16.03
C GLY A 158 17.88 -6.15 -14.66
N GLU A 159 16.71 -6.42 -14.09
CA GLU A 159 16.56 -7.25 -12.90
C GLU A 159 16.22 -8.70 -13.26
N SER A 160 16.50 -9.61 -12.34
CA SER A 160 16.14 -11.02 -12.42
C SER A 160 15.37 -11.48 -11.18
N VAL A 161 14.65 -12.59 -11.29
CA VAL A 161 13.92 -13.21 -10.19
C VAL A 161 14.38 -14.66 -10.00
N LEU A 162 14.76 -14.99 -8.76
CA LEU A 162 15.01 -16.35 -8.30
C LEU A 162 13.70 -16.98 -7.81
N PHE A 163 13.44 -18.21 -8.26
CA PHE A 163 12.38 -19.10 -7.80
C PHE A 163 12.96 -20.35 -7.16
N THR A 164 12.30 -20.87 -6.13
CA THR A 164 12.64 -22.19 -5.56
C THR A 164 11.40 -23.06 -5.35
N ILE A 165 11.58 -24.37 -5.42
CA ILE A 165 10.57 -25.39 -5.10
C ILE A 165 11.25 -26.51 -4.30
N ALA A 166 10.76 -26.75 -3.10
CA ALA A 166 11.09 -27.90 -2.26
C ALA A 166 9.80 -28.63 -1.84
N ALA A 167 9.92 -29.85 -1.35
CA ALA A 167 8.78 -30.60 -0.84
C ALA A 167 9.14 -31.36 0.44
N HIS A 168 8.19 -31.46 1.36
CA HIS A 168 8.29 -32.22 2.59
C HIS A 168 7.11 -33.18 2.75
N ASP A 169 7.30 -34.27 3.48
CA ASP A 169 6.21 -35.12 3.95
C ASP A 169 5.49 -34.52 5.17
N GLN A 170 4.51 -35.24 5.72
CA GLN A 170 3.74 -34.79 6.89
C GLN A 170 4.56 -34.68 8.18
N ASP A 171 5.69 -35.38 8.25
CA ASP A 171 6.61 -35.38 9.38
C ASP A 171 7.70 -34.31 9.21
N GLY A 172 7.70 -33.57 8.09
CA GLY A 172 8.66 -32.53 7.76
C GLY A 172 9.95 -33.04 7.12
N HIS A 173 10.02 -34.31 6.70
CA HIS A 173 11.20 -34.84 6.02
C HIS A 173 11.22 -34.41 4.54
N PRO A 174 12.39 -34.07 3.97
CA PRO A 174 12.51 -33.67 2.58
C PRO A 174 12.15 -34.82 1.63
N LEU A 175 11.35 -34.50 0.62
CA LEU A 175 10.95 -35.38 -0.48
C LEU A 175 11.69 -34.99 -1.76
N PRO A 176 12.15 -35.95 -2.58
CA PRO A 176 12.77 -35.65 -3.86
C PRO A 176 11.82 -34.87 -4.78
N VAL A 177 12.30 -33.73 -5.27
CA VAL A 177 11.62 -32.91 -6.28
C VAL A 177 12.34 -33.02 -7.62
N ALA A 178 11.61 -33.32 -8.69
CA ALA A 178 12.13 -33.29 -10.06
C ALA A 178 11.23 -32.44 -10.95
N VAL A 179 11.79 -31.37 -11.51
CA VAL A 179 11.07 -30.51 -12.46
C VAL A 179 11.06 -31.17 -13.84
N GLN A 180 9.86 -31.41 -14.37
CA GLN A 180 9.65 -32.05 -15.67
C GLN A 180 9.64 -31.03 -16.81
N ALA A 181 9.03 -29.87 -16.56
CA ALA A 181 8.94 -28.77 -17.50
C ALA A 181 8.71 -27.46 -16.76
N ALA A 182 9.39 -26.39 -17.19
CA ALA A 182 9.11 -25.04 -16.74
C ALA A 182 9.24 -24.03 -17.88
N ARG A 183 8.31 -23.08 -17.93
CA ARG A 183 8.25 -22.04 -18.97
C ARG A 183 7.76 -20.72 -18.40
N ALA A 184 8.39 -19.63 -18.78
CA ALA A 184 7.88 -18.27 -18.58
C ALA A 184 7.02 -17.86 -19.76
N ILE A 185 5.87 -17.24 -19.50
CA ILE A 185 4.88 -16.84 -20.51
C ILE A 185 4.45 -15.39 -20.20
N GLY A 186 4.54 -14.51 -21.19
CA GLY A 186 3.99 -13.15 -21.06
C GLY A 186 2.47 -13.18 -21.18
N MET A 187 1.75 -12.88 -20.08
CA MET A 187 0.30 -12.92 -20.03
C MET A 187 -0.31 -11.69 -20.69
N ASN A 188 -1.05 -11.88 -21.78
CA ASN A 188 -1.82 -10.82 -22.41
C ASN A 188 -3.24 -10.81 -21.83
N PRO A 189 -3.71 -9.72 -21.18
CA PRO A 189 -5.06 -9.65 -20.62
C PRO A 189 -6.17 -9.78 -21.69
N THR A 190 -5.88 -9.53 -22.97
CA THR A 190 -6.89 -9.57 -24.05
C THR A 190 -6.93 -10.89 -24.83
N THR A 191 -5.95 -11.79 -24.65
CA THR A 191 -5.91 -13.08 -25.35
C THR A 191 -5.53 -14.19 -24.39
N ASN A 192 -6.31 -15.29 -24.36
CA ASN A 192 -6.09 -16.49 -23.53
C ASN A 192 -4.81 -17.29 -23.86
N GLY A 193 -3.82 -16.69 -24.53
CA GLY A 193 -2.51 -17.25 -24.78
C GLY A 193 -1.46 -16.14 -24.73
N GLY A 194 -0.39 -16.36 -23.97
CA GLY A 194 0.78 -15.51 -24.05
C GLY A 194 1.52 -15.75 -25.35
N SER A 195 1.83 -14.69 -26.09
CA SER A 195 2.49 -14.79 -27.40
C SER A 195 4.00 -14.97 -27.29
N ARG A 196 4.58 -14.60 -26.14
CA ARG A 196 6.02 -14.66 -25.85
C ARG A 196 6.26 -15.65 -24.74
N SER A 197 7.23 -16.54 -24.94
CA SER A 197 7.63 -17.51 -23.93
C SER A 197 9.13 -17.78 -23.96
N ALA A 198 9.64 -18.26 -22.82
CA ALA A 198 11.02 -18.66 -22.64
C ALA A 198 11.10 -19.90 -21.74
N PRO A 199 12.02 -20.84 -21.99
CA PRO A 199 12.26 -21.93 -21.04
C PRO A 199 12.86 -21.39 -19.75
N VAL A 200 12.52 -22.02 -18.62
CA VAL A 200 13.11 -21.73 -17.31
C VAL A 200 13.76 -23.01 -16.80
N ALA A 201 15.05 -22.97 -16.49
CA ALA A 201 15.81 -24.14 -16.09
C ALA A 201 15.92 -24.22 -14.57
N PHE A 202 15.21 -25.18 -13.97
CA PHE A 202 15.36 -25.53 -12.56
C PHE A 202 16.49 -26.53 -12.37
N ASN A 203 17.27 -26.37 -11.31
CA ASN A 203 18.37 -27.24 -10.95
C ASN A 203 18.61 -27.26 -9.42
N ASP A 204 19.33 -28.28 -8.96
CA ASP A 204 19.79 -28.48 -7.57
C ASP A 204 21.29 -28.84 -7.61
N GLN A 205 22.09 -27.98 -8.25
CA GLN A 205 23.50 -28.22 -8.56
C GLN A 205 24.45 -27.19 -7.91
N GLY A 206 23.94 -26.31 -7.06
CA GLY A 206 24.68 -25.18 -6.48
C GLY A 206 25.10 -24.15 -7.52
N GLN A 207 24.33 -24.01 -8.61
CA GLN A 207 24.60 -23.11 -9.73
C GLN A 207 23.34 -22.36 -10.19
N ALA A 208 23.52 -21.30 -10.97
CA ALA A 208 22.43 -20.55 -11.61
C ALA A 208 21.32 -20.07 -10.65
N GLY A 209 21.70 -19.69 -9.42
CA GLY A 209 20.79 -19.21 -8.37
C GLY A 209 20.48 -20.26 -7.30
N ASP A 210 20.91 -21.51 -7.49
CA ASP A 210 20.82 -22.54 -6.46
C ASP A 210 21.88 -22.37 -5.37
N ALA A 211 21.45 -22.38 -4.11
CA ALA A 211 22.32 -22.03 -2.98
C ALA A 211 23.25 -23.18 -2.55
N GLN A 212 22.76 -24.42 -2.63
CA GLN A 212 23.49 -25.60 -2.18
C GLN A 212 23.11 -26.81 -3.01
N ALA A 213 24.10 -27.45 -3.63
CA ALA A 213 23.88 -28.64 -4.45
C ALA A 213 23.39 -29.84 -3.63
N GLY A 214 22.36 -30.51 -4.13
CA GLY A 214 21.82 -31.76 -3.60
C GLY A 214 21.04 -31.59 -2.30
N ASP A 215 20.53 -30.40 -2.02
CA ASP A 215 19.73 -30.15 -0.80
C ASP A 215 18.24 -30.46 -0.99
N GLY A 216 17.83 -30.85 -2.21
CA GLY A 216 16.45 -31.17 -2.55
C GLY A 216 15.62 -29.96 -2.99
N THR A 217 16.19 -28.76 -3.00
CA THR A 217 15.54 -27.53 -3.46
C THR A 217 15.86 -27.30 -4.93
N GLN A 218 14.83 -27.33 -5.77
CA GLN A 218 14.96 -26.96 -7.17
C GLN A 218 14.92 -25.44 -7.32
N SER A 219 15.95 -24.86 -7.91
CA SER A 219 16.12 -23.41 -8.04
C SER A 219 16.23 -22.99 -9.51
N ALA A 220 15.62 -21.86 -9.87
CA ALA A 220 15.73 -21.27 -11.21
C ALA A 220 15.75 -19.75 -11.19
N THR A 221 16.53 -19.16 -12.08
CA THR A 221 16.54 -17.71 -12.30
C THR A 221 15.86 -17.37 -13.62
N LEU A 222 14.94 -16.41 -13.60
CA LEU A 222 14.39 -15.77 -14.80
C LEU A 222 15.01 -14.38 -14.97
N ASP A 223 15.67 -14.19 -16.11
CA ASP A 223 16.13 -12.90 -16.63
C ASP A 223 15.46 -12.65 -17.99
N PRO A 224 14.49 -11.73 -18.10
CA PRO A 224 13.80 -11.47 -19.36
C PRO A 224 14.72 -10.93 -20.46
N SER A 225 15.81 -10.22 -20.11
CA SER A 225 16.61 -9.42 -21.06
C SER A 225 17.25 -10.25 -22.17
N GLY A 226 17.55 -11.52 -21.90
CA GLY A 226 18.11 -12.47 -22.86
C GLY A 226 17.08 -13.29 -23.64
N THR A 227 15.78 -12.98 -23.54
CA THR A 227 14.70 -13.84 -24.05
C THR A 227 13.70 -13.08 -24.92
N SER A 228 12.71 -13.78 -25.46
CA SER A 228 11.58 -13.16 -26.16
C SER A 228 10.72 -12.25 -25.27
N LEU A 229 10.93 -12.29 -23.95
CA LEU A 229 10.22 -11.49 -22.94
C LEU A 229 10.89 -10.14 -22.64
N ALA A 230 12.04 -9.82 -23.25
CA ALA A 230 12.82 -8.61 -22.93
C ALA A 230 12.01 -7.31 -23.03
N ASP A 231 11.15 -7.18 -24.05
CA ASP A 231 10.30 -6.00 -24.26
C ASP A 231 8.84 -6.23 -23.82
N PHE A 232 8.56 -7.27 -23.02
CA PHE A 232 7.21 -7.55 -22.55
C PHE A 232 6.84 -6.61 -21.40
N ASP A 233 5.68 -5.97 -21.43
CA ASP A 233 5.17 -5.10 -20.35
C ASP A 233 3.90 -5.72 -19.77
N GLY A 234 3.94 -6.22 -18.54
CA GLY A 234 2.83 -6.94 -17.92
C GLY A 234 3.25 -8.10 -17.02
N THR A 235 2.32 -9.01 -16.76
CA THR A 235 2.57 -10.18 -15.90
C THR A 235 3.24 -11.30 -16.68
N ILE A 236 4.44 -11.72 -16.25
CA ILE A 236 5.08 -12.94 -16.70
C ILE A 236 4.69 -14.06 -15.74
N ARG A 237 4.06 -15.10 -16.27
CA ARG A 237 3.71 -16.32 -15.52
C ARG A 237 4.74 -17.41 -15.79
N VAL A 238 5.33 -17.95 -14.73
CA VAL A 238 6.19 -19.14 -14.81
C VAL A 238 5.37 -20.34 -14.41
N GLU A 239 5.09 -21.20 -15.38
CA GLU A 239 4.41 -22.47 -15.16
C GLU A 239 5.43 -23.56 -14.92
N VAL A 240 5.30 -24.30 -13.81
CA VAL A 240 6.19 -25.40 -13.46
C VAL A 240 5.38 -26.67 -13.26
N ALA A 241 5.75 -27.72 -13.99
CA ALA A 241 5.29 -29.09 -13.79
C ALA A 241 6.44 -29.90 -13.18
N PHE A 242 6.17 -30.58 -12.07
CA PHE A 242 7.18 -31.29 -11.30
C PHE A 242 6.60 -32.57 -10.68
N THR A 243 7.48 -33.42 -10.16
CA THR A 243 7.10 -34.53 -9.26
C THR A 243 7.74 -34.32 -7.90
N ALA A 244 6.97 -34.55 -6.84
CA ALA A 244 7.44 -34.54 -5.45
C ALA A 244 7.08 -35.87 -4.80
N GLY A 245 8.06 -36.63 -4.30
CA GLY A 245 7.82 -37.94 -3.68
C GLY A 245 7.08 -38.94 -4.60
N GLY A 246 7.31 -38.85 -5.92
CA GLY A 246 6.65 -39.69 -6.93
C GLY A 246 5.25 -39.23 -7.37
N LYS A 247 4.73 -38.13 -6.80
CA LYS A 247 3.42 -37.56 -7.15
C LYS A 247 3.58 -36.33 -8.05
N SER A 248 2.72 -36.19 -9.05
CA SER A 248 2.75 -35.06 -9.98
C SER A 248 2.18 -33.79 -9.35
N GLY A 249 2.82 -32.65 -9.58
CA GLY A 249 2.44 -31.33 -9.11
C GLY A 249 2.56 -30.27 -10.19
N ARG A 250 1.81 -29.17 -10.00
CA ARG A 250 1.92 -27.95 -10.79
C ARG A 250 1.98 -26.74 -9.88
N HIS A 251 2.80 -25.77 -10.25
CA HIS A 251 2.88 -24.48 -9.56
C HIS A 251 3.00 -23.34 -10.57
N LEU A 252 2.51 -22.16 -10.17
CA LEU A 252 2.53 -20.95 -10.96
C LEU A 252 3.19 -19.84 -10.14
N PHE A 253 4.24 -19.24 -10.69
CA PHE A 253 4.75 -17.96 -10.18
C PHE A 253 4.30 -16.83 -11.10
N ASP A 254 3.94 -15.68 -10.54
CA ASP A 254 3.57 -14.49 -11.30
C ASP A 254 4.49 -13.34 -10.91
N VAL A 255 5.09 -12.71 -11.92
CA VAL A 255 5.96 -11.54 -11.76
C VAL A 255 5.49 -10.43 -12.67
N VAL A 256 5.24 -9.25 -12.12
CA VAL A 256 4.89 -8.05 -12.88
C VAL A 256 6.17 -7.41 -13.38
N TYR A 257 6.36 -7.41 -14.71
CA TYR A 257 7.55 -6.93 -15.37
C TYR A 257 7.28 -5.61 -16.09
N SER A 258 8.19 -4.64 -15.89
CA SER A 258 8.19 -3.37 -16.61
C SER A 258 9.52 -3.22 -17.36
N PRO A 259 9.53 -3.29 -18.70
CA PRO A 259 10.76 -3.22 -19.50
C PRO A 259 11.25 -1.77 -19.65
N GLN A 260 10.38 -0.80 -19.39
CA GLN A 260 10.70 0.62 -19.44
C GLN A 260 11.11 1.14 -18.08
N VAL A 261 12.23 1.87 -18.04
CA VAL A 261 12.74 2.55 -16.84
C VAL A 261 12.42 4.05 -16.96
N PRO A 262 11.42 4.58 -16.23
CA PRO A 262 10.92 5.93 -16.42
C PRO A 262 11.82 6.98 -15.74
N ALA A 263 12.62 6.57 -14.75
CA ALA A 263 13.61 7.40 -14.07
C ALA A 263 14.70 6.53 -13.44
N THR A 264 15.85 7.14 -13.15
CA THR A 264 17.01 6.47 -12.51
C THR A 264 17.56 7.32 -11.37
N TRP A 265 18.21 6.69 -10.39
CA TRP A 265 18.90 7.42 -9.32
C TRP A 265 20.19 8.06 -9.83
N ALA A 266 20.43 9.31 -9.45
CA ALA A 266 21.51 10.13 -10.01
C ALA A 266 22.57 10.48 -8.95
N GLY A 267 23.46 9.54 -8.62
CA GLY A 267 24.57 9.80 -7.69
C GLY A 267 24.19 9.67 -6.20
N PRO A 268 25.04 10.16 -5.29
CA PRO A 268 24.92 9.85 -3.86
C PRO A 268 23.77 10.63 -3.19
N PHE A 269 23.10 9.95 -2.27
CA PHE A 269 22.10 10.53 -1.41
C PHE A 269 22.77 11.45 -0.39
N ARG A 270 22.06 12.48 0.08
CA ARG A 270 22.55 13.40 1.11
C ARG A 270 21.47 13.64 2.14
N ASP A 271 21.87 13.85 3.38
CA ASP A 271 20.99 14.27 4.45
C ASP A 271 21.31 15.70 4.93
N ALA A 272 20.31 16.35 5.53
CA ALA A 272 20.46 17.60 6.25
C ALA A 272 19.35 17.73 7.30
N GLN A 273 19.62 18.41 8.41
CA GLN A 273 18.58 18.85 9.33
C GLN A 273 18.00 20.18 8.82
N GLU A 274 16.68 20.21 8.61
CA GLU A 274 15.97 21.37 8.08
C GLU A 274 14.60 21.49 8.73
N ASN A 275 14.27 22.70 9.20
CA ASN A 275 12.98 23.00 9.81
C ASN A 275 12.58 22.00 10.92
N GLY A 276 13.57 21.54 11.69
CA GLY A 276 13.35 20.59 12.78
C GLY A 276 13.07 19.15 12.33
N SER A 277 13.31 18.79 11.07
CA SER A 277 13.20 17.42 10.56
C SER A 277 14.48 16.99 9.86
N LEU A 278 14.65 15.68 9.63
CA LEU A 278 15.74 15.17 8.80
C LEU A 278 15.26 15.09 7.36
N VAL A 279 15.92 15.81 6.46
CA VAL A 279 15.65 15.84 5.03
C VAL A 279 16.68 14.99 4.30
N LEU A 280 16.20 14.03 3.51
CA LEU A 280 16.99 13.20 2.61
C LEU A 280 16.79 13.70 1.18
N ARG A 281 17.88 14.18 0.58
CA ARG A 281 17.94 14.59 -0.83
C ARG A 281 18.34 13.40 -1.68
N VAL A 282 17.40 12.97 -2.50
CA VAL A 282 17.53 11.84 -3.41
C VAL A 282 17.64 12.39 -4.83
N PRO A 283 18.83 12.40 -5.43
CA PRO A 283 18.97 12.87 -6.80
C PRO A 283 18.36 11.84 -7.77
N VAL A 284 17.50 12.31 -8.67
CA VAL A 284 16.79 11.49 -9.66
C VAL A 284 16.97 12.10 -11.04
N ASP A 285 17.19 11.25 -12.04
CA ASP A 285 17.12 11.61 -13.46
C ASP A 285 15.83 11.05 -14.07
N VAL A 286 14.89 11.94 -14.37
CA VAL A 286 13.53 11.59 -14.80
C VAL A 286 13.45 11.61 -16.32
N LYS A 287 13.16 10.47 -16.94
CA LYS A 287 12.97 10.36 -18.40
C LYS A 287 11.53 10.65 -18.80
N GLN A 288 10.58 10.20 -17.99
CA GLN A 288 9.15 10.38 -18.23
C GLN A 288 8.52 11.22 -17.13
N ALA A 289 7.96 12.38 -17.46
CA ALA A 289 7.25 13.20 -16.48
C ALA A 289 5.97 12.49 -15.99
N GLY A 290 5.59 12.73 -14.74
CA GLY A 290 4.35 12.22 -14.15
C GLY A 290 4.42 12.07 -12.64
N ARG A 291 3.43 11.38 -12.05
CA ARG A 291 3.34 11.18 -10.59
C ARG A 291 4.21 10.01 -10.15
N TYR A 292 5.25 10.30 -9.37
CA TYR A 292 6.15 9.29 -8.83
C TYR A 292 5.82 8.98 -7.38
N VAL A 293 5.88 7.70 -7.04
CA VAL A 293 5.92 7.23 -5.66
C VAL A 293 7.31 6.70 -5.38
N ILE A 294 8.00 7.24 -4.38
CA ILE A 294 9.33 6.80 -3.94
C ILE A 294 9.27 6.51 -2.45
N ASN A 295 9.73 5.34 -2.04
CA ASN A 295 9.75 4.92 -0.64
C ASN A 295 11.18 4.68 -0.17
N ALA A 296 11.46 5.03 1.07
CA ALA A 296 12.68 4.65 1.76
C ALA A 296 12.38 4.19 3.18
N ARG A 297 13.12 3.19 3.64
CA ARG A 297 13.04 2.70 5.03
C ARG A 297 14.20 3.30 5.79
N VAL A 298 13.91 3.82 6.96
CA VAL A 298 14.91 4.40 7.86
C VAL A 298 14.95 3.56 9.11
N ASP A 299 16.14 3.06 9.42
CA ASP A 299 16.44 2.37 10.68
C ASP A 299 17.36 3.25 11.53
N ASP A 300 17.41 2.97 12.82
CA ASP A 300 18.43 3.52 13.70
C ASP A 300 19.78 2.80 13.54
N ALA A 301 20.81 3.26 14.26
CA ALA A 301 22.15 2.69 14.19
C ALA A 301 22.23 1.21 14.64
N SER A 302 21.24 0.74 15.43
CA SER A 302 21.14 -0.65 15.87
C SER A 302 20.43 -1.56 14.86
N GLY A 303 19.89 -1.00 13.78
CA GLY A 303 19.07 -1.70 12.80
C GLY A 303 17.60 -1.81 13.20
N THR A 304 17.15 -1.05 14.22
CA THR A 304 15.73 -1.00 14.59
C THR A 304 14.96 -0.13 13.61
N PRO A 305 13.89 -0.62 12.96
CA PRO A 305 13.09 0.19 12.05
C PRO A 305 12.47 1.40 12.74
N LEU A 306 12.73 2.58 12.20
CA LEU A 306 12.28 3.87 12.71
C LEU A 306 11.10 4.40 11.89
N ALA A 307 11.29 4.57 10.59
CA ALA A 307 10.31 5.25 9.73
C ALA A 307 10.20 4.63 8.33
N LEU A 308 9.00 4.71 7.77
CA LEU A 308 8.77 4.66 6.34
C LEU A 308 8.54 6.09 5.85
N VAL A 309 9.37 6.54 4.92
CA VAL A 309 9.23 7.86 4.30
C VAL A 309 8.90 7.71 2.83
N THR A 310 7.94 8.51 2.37
CA THR A 310 7.37 8.39 1.03
C THR A 310 7.35 9.75 0.34
N PHE A 311 7.74 9.81 -0.91
CA PHE A 311 7.43 10.90 -1.81
C PHE A 311 6.29 10.43 -2.73
N ASN A 312 5.28 11.27 -2.92
CA ASN A 312 4.16 11.00 -3.84
C ASN A 312 3.74 12.31 -4.49
N ASP A 313 4.42 12.68 -5.56
CA ASP A 313 4.13 13.92 -6.28
C ASP A 313 4.57 13.86 -7.75
N GLU A 314 4.21 14.89 -8.50
CA GLU A 314 4.59 15.02 -9.90
C GLU A 314 6.05 15.47 -10.06
N LEU A 315 6.76 14.78 -10.96
CA LEU A 315 8.10 15.14 -11.38
C LEU A 315 8.10 15.48 -12.87
N ALA A 316 8.74 16.61 -13.21
CA ALA A 316 9.05 16.95 -14.59
C ALA A 316 10.18 16.06 -15.14
N ALA A 317 10.33 15.98 -16.46
CA ALA A 317 11.48 15.33 -17.06
C ALA A 317 12.77 16.13 -16.80
N GLY A 318 13.89 15.43 -16.63
CA GLY A 318 15.21 15.97 -16.33
C GLY A 318 15.74 15.59 -14.95
N SER A 319 16.96 16.04 -14.66
CA SER A 319 17.63 15.77 -13.39
C SER A 319 17.19 16.74 -12.30
N GLN A 320 16.69 16.22 -11.19
CA GLN A 320 16.22 17.01 -10.05
C GLN A 320 16.35 16.24 -8.73
N PRO A 321 16.50 16.93 -7.58
CA PRO A 321 16.45 16.29 -6.29
C PRO A 321 14.99 16.05 -5.85
N VAL A 322 14.70 14.84 -5.40
CA VAL A 322 13.52 14.49 -4.62
C VAL A 322 13.84 14.64 -3.13
N THR A 323 12.86 15.12 -2.35
CA THR A 323 12.99 15.27 -0.90
C THR A 323 12.13 14.23 -0.18
N LEU A 324 12.77 13.39 0.63
CA LEU A 324 12.11 12.53 1.62
C LEU A 324 12.38 13.08 3.01
N THR A 325 11.36 13.14 3.87
CA THR A 325 11.50 13.79 5.19
C THR A 325 11.21 12.79 6.31
N VAL A 326 12.15 12.58 7.21
CA VAL A 326 11.88 11.96 8.51
C VAL A 326 11.44 13.06 9.47
N PHE A 327 10.17 13.05 9.85
CA PHE A 327 9.56 14.13 10.60
C PHE A 327 10.16 14.24 12.00
N GLY A 328 10.46 15.47 12.44
CA GLY A 328 11.16 15.73 13.69
C GLY A 328 10.55 15.08 14.92
N LYS A 329 9.21 15.15 15.03
CA LYS A 329 8.51 14.56 16.18
C LYS A 329 8.62 13.04 16.21
N LEU A 330 8.62 12.39 15.04
CA LEU A 330 8.84 10.95 14.96
C LEU A 330 10.22 10.56 15.50
N ILE A 331 11.26 11.33 15.14
CA ILE A 331 12.60 11.15 15.69
C ILE A 331 12.59 11.39 17.22
N HIS A 332 11.89 12.43 17.67
CA HIS A 332 11.82 12.79 19.10
C HIS A 332 11.10 11.73 19.95
N ASP A 333 10.00 11.16 19.44
CA ASP A 333 9.20 10.15 20.13
C ASP A 333 9.89 8.79 20.15
N SER A 334 10.52 8.40 19.04
CA SER A 334 11.23 7.12 18.92
C SER A 334 12.61 7.12 19.59
N LYS A 335 13.22 8.30 19.79
CA LYS A 335 14.56 8.46 20.39
C LYS A 335 15.61 7.50 19.79
N PRO A 336 15.78 7.49 18.46
CA PRO A 336 16.62 6.51 17.79
C PRO A 336 18.10 6.73 18.12
N THR A 337 18.89 5.67 17.96
CA THR A 337 20.34 5.78 18.01
C THR A 337 20.87 6.30 16.67
N PHE A 338 21.63 7.41 16.68
CA PHE A 338 22.30 7.94 15.50
C PHE A 338 23.68 7.29 15.26
N PRO A 339 24.20 7.27 14.01
CA PRO A 339 23.56 7.77 12.78
C PRO A 339 22.45 6.85 12.29
N LEU A 340 21.38 7.43 11.74
CA LEU A 340 20.31 6.68 11.08
C LEU A 340 20.80 6.09 9.75
N GLN A 341 20.20 4.96 9.37
CA GLN A 341 20.49 4.25 8.13
C GLN A 341 19.28 4.30 7.21
N VAL A 342 19.48 4.72 5.95
CA VAL A 342 18.45 4.63 4.91
C VAL A 342 18.75 3.39 4.09
N ARG A 343 17.72 2.57 3.87
CA ARG A 343 17.83 1.34 3.08
C ARG A 343 16.61 1.07 2.22
N ASP A 344 16.79 0.12 1.30
CA ASP A 344 15.74 -0.45 0.45
C ASP A 344 14.91 0.66 -0.19
N VAL A 345 15.52 1.47 -1.04
CA VAL A 345 14.84 2.57 -1.72
C VAL A 345 14.25 2.05 -3.02
N ASP A 346 12.94 2.19 -3.16
CA ASP A 346 12.20 1.85 -4.37
C ASP A 346 11.42 3.06 -4.88
N GLY A 347 11.15 3.05 -6.19
CA GLY A 347 10.38 4.11 -6.81
C GLY A 347 9.69 3.62 -8.08
N TYR A 348 8.57 4.26 -8.42
CA TYR A 348 7.86 3.99 -9.66
C TYR A 348 7.08 5.22 -10.12
N LEU A 349 6.89 5.31 -11.44
CA LEU A 349 5.92 6.20 -12.06
C LEU A 349 4.55 5.54 -12.00
N LEU A 350 3.57 6.20 -11.39
CA LEU A 350 2.18 5.74 -11.34
C LEU A 350 1.52 5.92 -12.71
N ARG A 351 0.90 4.85 -13.22
CA ARG A 351 0.08 4.84 -14.44
C ARG A 351 -1.38 4.67 -14.05
N GLU A 352 -2.13 5.77 -14.01
CA GLU A 352 -3.57 5.74 -13.73
C GLU A 352 -4.35 4.91 -14.76
N GLN A 353 -3.83 4.84 -15.99
CA GLN A 353 -4.44 4.11 -17.10
C GLN A 353 -3.40 3.17 -17.70
N GLY A 354 -3.48 1.88 -17.37
CA GLY A 354 -2.61 0.84 -17.95
C GLY A 354 -2.42 -0.36 -17.03
N HIS A 355 -1.99 -1.47 -17.64
CA HIS A 355 -1.40 -2.60 -16.91
C HIS A 355 0.04 -2.79 -17.42
N PRO A 356 1.04 -2.88 -16.54
CA PRO A 356 0.95 -2.64 -15.10
C PRO A 356 0.57 -1.18 -14.77
N ASP A 357 0.02 -0.98 -13.58
CA ASP A 357 -0.37 0.33 -13.01
C ASP A 357 0.84 1.21 -12.64
N ARG A 358 2.05 0.75 -12.95
CA ARG A 358 3.30 1.40 -12.58
C ARG A 358 4.42 1.06 -13.56
N LEU A 359 5.36 1.99 -13.74
CA LEU A 359 6.67 1.72 -14.35
C LEU A 359 7.74 1.85 -13.28
N LEU A 360 8.55 0.81 -13.12
CA LEU A 360 9.49 0.70 -12.00
C LEU A 360 10.78 1.45 -12.28
N MET A 361 11.29 2.15 -11.26
CA MET A 361 12.69 2.57 -11.21
C MET A 361 13.55 1.37 -10.76
N PRO A 362 14.86 1.33 -11.09
CA PRO A 362 15.76 0.32 -10.54
C PRO A 362 15.73 0.37 -9.02
N ARG A 363 15.72 -0.76 -8.32
CA ARG A 363 15.73 -0.73 -6.84
C ARG A 363 17.13 -0.44 -6.31
N LEU A 364 17.20 0.22 -5.15
CA LEU A 364 18.42 0.28 -4.35
C LEU A 364 18.24 -0.60 -3.12
N GLU A 365 18.68 -1.86 -3.24
CA GLU A 365 18.56 -2.86 -2.17
C GLU A 365 19.63 -2.65 -1.09
N GLY A 366 19.26 -2.86 0.18
CA GLY A 366 20.17 -2.67 1.31
C GLY A 366 20.46 -1.20 1.60
N LYS A 367 21.57 -0.94 2.30
CA LYS A 367 21.90 0.38 2.84
C LYS A 367 22.37 1.33 1.74
N VAL A 368 21.69 2.47 1.58
CA VAL A 368 21.99 3.50 0.58
C VAL A 368 22.63 4.76 1.18
N LEU A 369 22.33 5.06 2.44
CA LEU A 369 22.86 6.24 3.13
C LEU A 369 23.03 5.93 4.62
N THR A 370 24.11 6.45 5.20
CA THR A 370 24.24 6.63 6.64
C THR A 370 24.22 8.13 6.89
N SER A 371 23.24 8.59 7.65
CA SER A 371 23.08 10.02 7.97
C SER A 371 24.25 10.55 8.82
N ALA A 372 24.36 11.86 8.91
CA ALA A 372 25.21 12.48 9.93
C ALA A 372 24.66 12.21 11.35
N GLN A 373 25.48 12.51 12.35
CA GLN A 373 25.02 12.49 13.74
C GLN A 373 24.32 13.80 14.07
N TYR A 374 23.10 13.71 14.60
CA TYR A 374 22.32 14.87 15.01
C TYR A 374 21.94 14.76 16.48
N ALA A 375 21.90 15.90 17.17
CA ALA A 375 21.36 15.96 18.52
C ALA A 375 19.83 15.87 18.47
N LEU A 376 19.21 15.11 19.37
CA LEU A 376 17.75 14.96 19.43
C LEU A 376 17.04 16.32 19.57
N SER A 377 17.65 17.25 20.31
CA SER A 377 17.15 18.62 20.51
C SER A 377 17.14 19.48 19.24
N SER A 378 17.78 19.04 18.16
CA SER A 378 17.72 19.73 16.86
C SER A 378 16.43 19.42 16.08
N PHE A 379 15.64 18.46 16.54
CA PHE A 379 14.38 18.07 15.90
C PHE A 379 13.17 18.66 16.63
N ALA A 380 12.15 19.01 15.87
CA ALA A 380 10.94 19.62 16.41
C ALA A 380 10.11 18.57 17.15
N ASN A 381 9.76 18.84 18.41
CA ASN A 381 8.83 18.02 19.19
C ASN A 381 7.42 18.62 19.13
N VAL A 382 6.88 18.79 17.92
CA VAL A 382 5.54 19.33 17.68
C VAL A 382 4.79 18.45 16.70
N GLU A 383 3.49 18.26 16.95
CA GLU A 383 2.63 17.52 16.04
C GLU A 383 2.55 18.18 14.67
N TRP A 384 2.43 17.34 13.64
CA TRP A 384 2.14 17.82 12.30
C TRP A 384 0.84 18.63 12.28
N GLN A 385 0.86 19.75 11.56
CA GLN A 385 -0.30 20.63 11.39
C GLN A 385 -0.62 20.77 9.89
N SER A 386 -1.91 20.77 9.58
CA SER A 386 -2.44 21.08 8.27
C SER A 386 -3.86 21.61 8.41
N GLU A 387 -4.31 22.44 7.46
CA GLU A 387 -5.68 22.96 7.43
C GLU A 387 -6.71 21.82 7.46
N GLN A 388 -6.40 20.72 6.76
CA GLN A 388 -7.23 19.51 6.74
C GLN A 388 -7.32 18.88 8.14
N LYS A 389 -6.20 18.70 8.86
CA LYS A 389 -6.19 18.16 10.22
C LYS A 389 -7.04 19.01 11.16
N GLU A 390 -6.84 20.34 11.13
CA GLU A 390 -7.60 21.27 11.97
C GLU A 390 -9.10 21.19 11.70
N ARG A 391 -9.50 21.10 10.43
CA ARG A 391 -10.89 20.97 10.01
C ARG A 391 -11.55 19.72 10.55
N TYR A 392 -10.90 18.56 10.43
CA TYR A 392 -11.43 17.29 10.93
C TYR A 392 -11.46 17.23 12.45
N LEU A 393 -10.42 17.74 13.13
CA LEU A 393 -10.42 17.82 14.60
C LEU A 393 -11.57 18.69 15.10
N LYS A 394 -11.84 19.81 14.41
CA LYS A 394 -12.98 20.67 14.73
C LYS A 394 -14.30 19.94 14.51
N GLU A 395 -14.45 19.22 13.39
CA GLU A 395 -15.69 18.52 13.06
C GLU A 395 -15.98 17.38 14.04
N PHE A 396 -15.02 16.48 14.28
CA PHE A 396 -15.18 15.41 15.27
C PHE A 396 -15.35 15.96 16.69
N GLY A 397 -14.78 17.14 16.98
CA GLY A 397 -15.03 17.85 18.23
C GLY A 397 -16.49 18.28 18.40
N LYS A 398 -17.16 18.70 17.32
CA LYS A 398 -18.59 19.03 17.35
C LYS A 398 -19.43 17.80 17.63
N ASP A 399 -19.17 16.67 16.96
CA ASP A 399 -19.92 15.42 17.17
C ASP A 399 -19.90 14.99 18.65
N VAL A 400 -18.73 15.14 19.29
CA VAL A 400 -18.57 14.87 20.72
C VAL A 400 -19.37 15.85 21.57
N ALA A 401 -19.34 17.15 21.25
CA ALA A 401 -20.06 18.17 21.99
C ALA A 401 -21.59 18.00 21.87
N GLU A 402 -22.09 17.74 20.67
CA GLU A 402 -23.51 17.51 20.40
C GLU A 402 -24.03 16.28 21.17
N ALA A 403 -23.32 15.15 21.07
CA ALA A 403 -23.70 13.95 21.80
C ALA A 403 -23.68 14.13 23.33
N GLN A 404 -22.73 14.93 23.86
CA GLN A 404 -22.70 15.27 25.29
C GLN A 404 -23.87 16.15 25.72
N GLN A 405 -24.22 17.16 24.91
CA GLN A 405 -25.34 18.05 25.19
C GLN A 405 -26.67 17.28 25.21
N HIS A 406 -26.89 16.38 24.25
CA HIS A 406 -28.08 15.52 24.23
C HIS A 406 -28.16 14.60 25.46
N LEU A 407 -27.06 13.96 25.83
CA LEU A 407 -27.03 13.10 27.02
C LEU A 407 -27.30 13.90 28.31
N ALA A 408 -26.79 15.13 28.40
CA ALA A 408 -27.03 16.01 29.53
C ALA A 408 -28.50 16.45 29.62
N ALA A 409 -29.13 16.75 28.48
CA ALA A 409 -30.55 17.12 28.41
C ALA A 409 -31.49 15.97 28.81
N LEU A 410 -31.13 14.71 28.52
CA LEU A 410 -31.88 13.52 28.95
C LEU A 410 -31.66 13.14 30.42
N GLY A 411 -30.70 13.79 31.09
CA GLY A 411 -30.39 13.58 32.51
C GLY A 411 -30.95 14.65 33.44
N GLN A 412 -31.57 15.71 32.89
CA GLN A 412 -32.38 16.71 33.60
C GLN A 412 -33.84 16.29 33.57
#